data_AF-A0A9D1SR02-F1
#
_entry.id   AF-A0A9D1SR02-F1
#
_cell.length_a   1.000
_cell.length_b   1.000
_cell.length_c   1.000
_cell.angle_alpha   90.00
_cell.angle_beta   90.00
_cell.angle_gamma   90.00
#
_symmetry.space_group_name_H-M   'P 1'
#
loop_
_entity.id
_entity.type
_entity.pdbx_description
1 polymer ?
#
loop_
_entity_poly.entity_id
_entity_poly.type
_entity_poly.pdbx_seq_one_letter_code
_entity_poly.pdbx_strand_id
1 'polypeptide(L)'
;MKAKDTTNIWLDIGKAAEVLGLSVQTVKKQCRKGSFVFKIIKRGKQSHYFIHLKSLPDFAQDKYSGEKISDKKYSEAPNWAKEQAEKYLPILKASNGLKGEALKDFINKWNNENTEELRTSYSSLIKMRRRFFRYGISGLLSKHGQHLTGSTVPDNYFEYFKNLYLVEGAPSLRTCWDLTLGYAIRMLDAKRETFPSFMAFKRRLDKEVPKQSIYLARMGETAWNRKYGGYIERDYSNIICNEVWVSDHAQIDVACFDSDNKVVFPWVTVWRDYKSGKWLGWILQSGNPNSDHIFQSFYYAAEKYGLPKDVIIDNGKDYRSKDFAGGSRSIKISTNKTKTQS
;
A
#
# COMPACT_ATOMS: atom_id res chain seq x y z
N MET A 1 -3.45 52.68 3.65
CA MET A 1 -3.03 53.15 2.31
C MET A 1 -4.17 52.85 1.34
N LYS A 2 -4.69 53.86 0.64
CA LYS A 2 -5.84 53.71 -0.28
C LYS A 2 -5.48 52.74 -1.42
N ALA A 3 -6.29 51.70 -1.61
CA ALA A 3 -6.20 50.83 -2.79
C ALA A 3 -6.40 51.70 -4.03
N LYS A 4 -5.36 51.85 -4.86
CA LYS A 4 -5.49 52.50 -6.16
C LYS A 4 -6.43 51.64 -7.00
N ASP A 5 -7.48 52.23 -7.53
CA ASP A 5 -8.39 51.57 -8.45
C ASP A 5 -7.63 51.20 -9.73
N THR A 6 -7.22 49.93 -9.85
CA THR A 6 -6.38 49.38 -10.94
C THR A 6 -7.20 48.94 -12.14
N THR A 7 -8.50 49.24 -12.16
CA THR A 7 -9.45 48.63 -13.12
C THR A 7 -9.26 49.06 -14.58
N ASN A 8 -8.59 50.18 -14.87
CA ASN A 8 -8.42 50.69 -16.24
C ASN A 8 -7.01 51.22 -16.54
N ILE A 9 -5.97 50.47 -16.16
CA ILE A 9 -4.57 50.86 -16.43
C ILE A 9 -4.11 50.33 -17.79
N TRP A 10 -3.54 51.22 -18.61
CA TRP A 10 -2.95 50.89 -19.91
C TRP A 10 -1.43 51.12 -19.85
N LEU A 11 -0.66 50.05 -20.04
CA LEU A 11 0.80 50.10 -20.05
C LEU A 11 1.32 50.40 -21.46
N ASP A 12 2.34 51.25 -21.57
CA ASP A 12 3.11 51.34 -22.81
C ASP A 12 3.84 50.01 -23.07
N ILE A 13 4.18 49.76 -24.34
CA ILE A 13 4.79 48.50 -24.72
C ILE A 13 6.16 48.24 -24.08
N GLY A 14 6.91 49.30 -23.74
CA GLY A 14 8.18 49.19 -23.03
C GLY A 14 7.95 48.68 -21.61
N LYS A 15 7.04 49.31 -20.87
CA LYS A 15 6.68 48.85 -19.52
C LYS A 15 6.06 47.47 -19.52
N ALA A 16 5.21 47.16 -20.50
CA ALA A 16 4.65 45.81 -20.67
C ALA A 16 5.73 44.75 -20.94
N ALA A 17 6.70 45.07 -21.80
CA ALA A 17 7.83 44.19 -22.09
C ALA A 17 8.71 43.95 -20.85
N GLU A 18 8.93 44.99 -20.05
CA GLU A 18 9.67 44.93 -18.80
C GLU A 18 8.98 44.00 -17.78
N VAL A 19 7.68 44.18 -17.52
CA VAL A 19 6.96 43.33 -16.53
C VAL A 19 6.77 41.89 -16.99
N LEU A 20 6.68 41.66 -18.31
CA LEU A 20 6.59 40.32 -18.90
C LEU A 20 7.94 39.62 -19.02
N GLY A 21 9.05 40.37 -19.01
CA GLY A 21 10.40 39.83 -19.25
C GLY A 21 10.59 39.36 -20.69
N LEU A 22 9.96 40.04 -21.65
CA LEU A 22 9.97 39.71 -23.08
C LEU A 22 10.56 40.85 -23.89
N SER A 23 11.00 40.57 -25.11
CA SER A 23 11.37 41.64 -26.04
C SER A 23 10.12 42.39 -26.52
N VAL A 24 10.25 43.69 -26.81
CA VAL A 24 9.17 44.51 -27.38
C VAL A 24 8.59 43.87 -28.64
N GLN A 25 9.43 43.27 -29.49
CA GLN A 25 8.98 42.56 -30.69
C GLN A 25 8.12 41.34 -30.36
N THR A 26 8.50 40.57 -29.35
CA THR A 26 7.73 39.41 -28.88
C THR A 26 6.38 39.83 -28.32
N VAL A 27 6.33 40.92 -27.56
CA VAL A 27 5.07 41.47 -27.05
C VAL A 27 4.16 41.92 -28.20
N LYS A 28 4.69 42.65 -29.20
CA LYS A 28 3.92 42.99 -30.42
C LYS A 28 3.35 41.75 -31.11
N LYS A 29 4.14 40.67 -31.22
CA LYS A 29 3.69 39.41 -31.82
C LYS A 29 2.56 38.77 -30.99
N GLN A 30 2.63 38.81 -29.67
CA GLN A 30 1.56 38.29 -28.80
C GLN A 30 0.28 39.13 -28.88
N CYS A 31 0.39 40.46 -28.95
CA CYS A 31 -0.77 41.32 -29.21
C CYS A 31 -1.46 40.95 -30.53
N ARG A 32 -0.70 40.80 -31.63
CA ARG A 32 -1.27 40.40 -32.94
C ARG A 32 -1.90 39.00 -32.93
N LYS A 33 -1.48 38.12 -32.02
CA LYS A 33 -2.10 36.81 -31.81
C LYS A 33 -3.35 36.86 -30.93
N GLY A 34 -3.74 38.03 -30.43
CA GLY A 34 -4.88 38.19 -29.52
C GLY A 34 -4.61 37.73 -28.09
N SER A 35 -3.35 37.54 -27.68
CA SER A 35 -3.02 37.06 -26.33
C SER A 35 -3.27 38.10 -25.24
N PHE A 36 -3.37 39.39 -25.59
CA PHE A 36 -3.60 40.50 -24.66
C PHE A 36 -4.62 41.46 -25.25
N VAL A 37 -5.32 42.20 -24.38
CA VAL A 37 -6.16 43.32 -24.78
C VAL A 37 -5.25 44.53 -24.99
N PHE A 38 -5.21 45.05 -26.23
CA PHE A 38 -4.32 46.14 -26.59
C PHE A 38 -5.02 47.18 -27.47
N LYS A 39 -4.52 48.41 -27.46
CA LYS A 39 -4.91 49.49 -28.37
C LYS A 39 -3.67 50.09 -29.03
N ILE A 40 -3.83 50.58 -30.26
CA ILE A 40 -2.77 51.25 -31.00
C ILE A 40 -3.16 52.71 -31.18
N ILE A 41 -2.27 53.62 -30.79
CA ILE A 41 -2.41 55.06 -31.05
C ILE A 41 -1.33 55.45 -32.07
N LYS A 42 -1.75 56.00 -33.20
CA LYS A 42 -0.83 56.53 -34.21
C LYS A 42 -0.48 57.97 -33.86
N ARG A 43 0.81 58.30 -33.79
CA ARG A 43 1.34 59.67 -33.71
C ARG A 43 2.28 59.87 -34.90
N GLY A 44 1.79 60.53 -35.94
CA GLY A 44 2.48 60.62 -37.23
C GLY A 44 2.70 59.23 -37.85
N LYS A 45 3.93 58.94 -38.27
CA LYS A 45 4.31 57.65 -38.87
C LYS A 45 4.50 56.51 -37.83
N GLN A 46 4.47 56.80 -36.53
CA GLN A 46 4.75 55.82 -35.49
C GLN A 46 3.46 55.25 -34.85
N SER A 47 3.44 53.93 -34.66
CA SER A 47 2.36 53.21 -33.97
C SER A 47 2.77 52.87 -32.55
N HIS A 48 2.10 53.47 -31.56
CA HIS A 48 2.34 53.22 -30.14
C HIS A 48 1.33 52.20 -29.62
N TYR A 49 1.84 51.11 -29.03
CA TYR A 49 1.03 50.03 -28.47
C TYR A 49 0.82 50.28 -26.99
N PHE A 50 -0.42 50.15 -26.55
CA PHE A 50 -0.82 50.18 -25.15
C PHE A 50 -1.55 48.89 -24.80
N ILE A 51 -1.19 48.26 -23.69
CA ILE A 51 -1.72 46.95 -23.28
C ILE A 51 -2.47 47.13 -21.96
N HIS A 52 -3.68 46.60 -21.89
CA HIS A 52 -4.50 46.68 -20.69
C HIS A 52 -3.90 45.79 -19.59
N LEU A 53 -3.64 46.35 -18.42
CA LEU A 53 -2.96 45.67 -17.32
C LEU A 53 -3.66 44.35 -16.93
N LYS A 54 -4.99 44.37 -16.80
CA LYS A 54 -5.77 43.16 -16.44
C LYS A 54 -5.73 42.04 -17.48
N SER A 55 -5.30 42.32 -18.70
CA SER A 55 -5.14 41.29 -19.72
C SER A 55 -3.79 40.58 -19.62
N LEU A 56 -2.85 41.11 -18.81
CA LEU A 56 -1.58 40.46 -18.55
C LEU A 56 -1.74 39.34 -17.52
N PRO A 57 -0.84 38.34 -17.51
CA PRO A 57 -0.86 37.32 -16.47
C PRO A 57 -0.63 37.92 -15.07
N ASP A 58 -1.19 37.29 -14.03
CA ASP A 58 -1.14 37.77 -12.64
C ASP A 58 0.26 38.21 -12.20
N PHE A 59 1.29 37.39 -12.47
CA PHE A 59 2.67 37.73 -12.10
C PHE A 59 3.16 39.08 -12.66
N ALA A 60 2.69 39.47 -13.86
CA ALA A 60 3.07 40.73 -14.49
C ALA A 60 2.25 41.90 -13.93
N GLN A 61 1.01 41.64 -13.50
CA GLN A 61 0.19 42.60 -12.76
C GLN A 61 0.79 42.89 -11.38
N ASP A 62 1.15 41.84 -10.63
CA ASP A 62 1.77 41.96 -9.29
C ASP A 62 3.08 42.76 -9.36
N LYS A 63 3.90 42.45 -10.37
CA LYS A 63 5.18 43.12 -10.62
C LYS A 63 5.02 44.59 -11.00
N TYR A 64 3.94 44.94 -11.71
CA TYR A 64 3.61 46.33 -12.01
C TYR A 64 3.14 47.08 -10.75
N SER A 65 2.31 46.44 -9.92
CA SER A 65 1.78 47.01 -8.67
C SER A 65 2.85 47.20 -7.60
N GLY A 66 4.03 46.59 -7.76
CA GLY A 66 5.12 46.65 -6.79
C GLY A 66 4.88 45.79 -5.56
N GLU A 67 3.93 44.85 -5.61
CA GLU A 67 3.74 43.89 -4.52
C GLU A 67 4.96 42.97 -4.45
N LYS A 68 5.61 42.94 -3.29
CA LYS A 68 6.69 41.96 -3.04
C LYS A 68 6.05 40.59 -3.04
N ILE A 69 6.41 39.78 -4.04
CA ILE A 69 6.10 38.34 -4.07
C ILE A 69 6.58 37.77 -2.74
N SER A 70 5.65 37.36 -1.87
CA SER A 70 5.96 37.10 -0.46
C SER A 70 6.96 35.95 -0.32
N ASP A 71 8.08 36.19 0.38
CA ASP A 71 9.06 35.15 0.74
C ASP A 71 8.50 34.09 1.71
N LYS A 72 7.30 34.31 2.28
CA LYS A 72 6.60 33.36 3.16
C LYS A 72 6.51 31.94 2.59
N LYS A 73 6.29 31.81 1.27
CA LYS A 73 6.23 30.49 0.61
C LYS A 73 7.57 29.75 0.60
N TYR A 74 8.71 30.45 0.68
CA TYR A 74 10.03 29.82 0.70
C TYR A 74 10.41 29.37 2.11
N SER A 75 10.21 30.22 3.13
CA SER A 75 10.54 29.86 4.52
C SER A 75 9.79 28.62 5.00
N GLU A 76 8.51 28.52 4.64
CA GLU A 76 7.59 27.42 4.99
C GLU A 76 7.81 26.15 4.17
N ALA A 77 8.65 26.18 3.12
CA ALA A 77 8.86 25.03 2.25
C ALA A 77 9.71 23.93 2.93
N PRO A 78 9.43 22.65 2.66
CA PRO A 78 10.25 21.54 3.16
C PRO A 78 11.66 21.54 2.52
N ASN A 79 12.64 20.97 3.22
CA ASN A 79 14.07 20.99 2.80
C ASN A 79 14.29 20.44 1.38
N TRP A 80 13.66 19.31 1.03
CA TRP A 80 13.75 18.74 -0.33
C TRP A 80 13.27 19.72 -1.42
N ALA A 81 12.35 20.63 -1.11
CA ALA A 81 11.87 21.62 -2.07
C ALA A 81 12.85 22.79 -2.22
N LYS A 82 13.60 23.10 -1.14
CA LYS A 82 14.59 24.17 -1.07
C LYS A 82 15.89 23.83 -1.80
N GLU A 83 16.28 22.56 -1.87
CA GLU A 83 17.48 22.08 -2.60
C GLU A 83 17.57 22.62 -4.04
N GLN A 84 16.45 22.64 -4.78
CA GLN A 84 16.43 23.18 -6.14
C GLN A 84 16.72 24.69 -6.15
N ALA A 85 16.20 25.43 -5.17
CA ALA A 85 16.47 26.86 -5.05
C ALA A 85 17.93 27.11 -4.67
N GLU A 86 18.47 26.34 -3.72
CA GLU A 86 19.87 26.38 -3.29
C GLU A 86 20.83 26.11 -4.46
N LYS A 87 20.50 25.14 -5.31
CA LYS A 87 21.25 24.86 -6.55
C LYS A 87 21.22 26.03 -7.53
N TYR A 88 20.03 26.55 -7.87
CA TYR A 88 19.89 27.48 -9.00
C TYR A 88 20.14 28.94 -8.65
N LEU A 89 20.03 29.34 -7.38
CA LEU A 89 20.28 30.72 -6.96
C LEU A 89 21.70 31.22 -7.28
N PRO A 90 22.80 30.50 -6.97
CA PRO A 90 24.15 30.93 -7.33
C PRO A 90 24.36 30.98 -8.85
N ILE A 91 23.84 29.98 -9.59
CA ILE A 91 23.93 29.92 -11.06
C ILE A 91 23.24 31.13 -11.70
N LEU A 92 22.06 31.51 -11.19
CA LEU A 92 21.30 32.65 -11.69
C LEU A 92 22.00 33.99 -11.42
N LYS A 93 22.64 34.13 -10.24
CA LYS A 93 23.44 35.32 -9.90
C LYS A 93 24.67 35.43 -10.81
N ALA A 94 25.44 34.36 -10.95
CA ALA A 94 26.68 34.34 -11.72
C ALA A 94 26.44 34.51 -13.23
N SER A 95 25.32 34.00 -13.75
CA SER A 95 25.00 34.08 -15.19
C SER A 95 24.19 35.31 -15.58
N ASN A 96 23.93 36.24 -14.66
CA ASN A 96 23.03 37.37 -14.89
C ASN A 96 23.45 38.18 -16.14
N GLY A 97 22.49 38.52 -16.99
CA GLY A 97 22.75 39.26 -18.24
C GLY A 97 23.27 38.43 -19.42
N LEU A 98 23.87 37.25 -19.19
CA LEU A 98 24.40 36.39 -20.27
C LEU A 98 23.28 35.79 -21.13
N LYS A 99 23.48 35.74 -22.45
CA LYS A 99 22.53 35.22 -23.44
C LYS A 99 23.27 34.49 -24.58
N GLY A 100 22.54 33.66 -25.33
CA GLY A 100 23.08 33.03 -26.54
C GLY A 100 24.31 32.17 -26.26
N GLU A 101 25.36 32.34 -27.06
CA GLU A 101 26.58 31.54 -26.98
C GLU A 101 27.33 31.76 -25.67
N ALA A 102 27.47 33.01 -25.23
CA ALA A 102 28.11 33.33 -23.95
C ALA A 102 27.46 32.63 -22.75
N LEU A 103 26.15 32.37 -22.81
CA LEU A 103 25.47 31.59 -21.77
C LEU A 103 25.80 30.10 -21.84
N LYS A 104 25.98 29.53 -23.05
CA LYS A 104 26.38 28.13 -23.20
C LYS A 104 27.81 27.93 -22.71
N ASP A 105 28.72 28.83 -23.07
CA ASP A 105 30.11 28.80 -22.62
C ASP A 105 30.20 28.88 -21.09
N PHE A 106 29.42 29.78 -20.48
CA PHE A 106 29.29 29.85 -19.04
C PHE A 106 28.82 28.52 -18.43
N ILE A 107 27.78 27.87 -18.99
CA ILE A 107 27.26 26.61 -18.46
C ILE A 107 28.31 25.49 -18.56
N ASN A 108 29.04 25.41 -19.68
CA ASN A 108 30.09 24.42 -19.86
C ASN A 108 31.21 24.61 -18.83
N LYS A 109 31.66 25.86 -18.66
CA LYS A 109 32.67 26.21 -17.64
C LYS A 109 32.16 25.89 -16.22
N TRP A 110 30.95 26.32 -15.89
CA TRP A 110 30.32 26.05 -14.60
C TRP A 110 30.24 24.55 -14.29
N ASN A 111 29.83 23.73 -15.26
CA ASN A 111 29.67 22.29 -15.07
C ASN A 111 30.99 21.54 -14.89
N ASN A 112 32.10 22.10 -15.38
CA ASN A 112 33.45 21.55 -15.22
C ASN A 112 34.08 21.95 -13.88
N GLU A 113 33.78 23.16 -13.40
CA GLU A 113 34.36 23.72 -12.17
C GLU A 113 33.57 23.37 -10.89
N ASN A 114 32.34 22.87 -11.00
CA ASN A 114 31.47 22.59 -9.87
C ASN A 114 31.11 21.10 -9.75
N THR A 115 30.63 20.71 -8.56
CA THR A 115 30.16 19.34 -8.27
C THR A 115 28.99 18.94 -9.16
N GLU A 116 28.80 17.63 -9.33
CA GLU A 116 27.75 17.06 -10.17
C GLU A 116 26.34 17.54 -9.79
N GLU A 117 26.09 17.73 -8.49
CA GLU A 117 24.84 18.24 -7.94
C GLU A 117 24.50 19.65 -8.46
N LEU A 118 25.51 20.49 -8.73
CA LEU A 118 25.35 21.86 -9.22
C LEU A 118 25.34 21.96 -10.75
N ARG A 119 25.55 20.85 -11.48
CA ARG A 119 25.51 20.87 -12.94
C ARG A 119 24.12 21.23 -13.47
N THR A 120 24.09 21.96 -14.58
CA THR A 120 22.83 22.32 -15.25
C THR A 120 22.95 22.26 -16.76
N SER A 121 21.83 22.42 -17.45
CA SER A 121 21.76 22.50 -18.90
C SER A 121 21.14 23.83 -19.32
N TYR A 122 21.41 24.25 -20.57
CA TYR A 122 20.86 25.48 -21.14
C TYR A 122 19.33 25.56 -21.00
N SER A 123 18.63 24.48 -21.36
CA SER A 123 17.16 24.42 -21.27
C SER A 123 16.66 24.54 -19.82
N SER A 124 17.33 23.90 -18.88
CA SER A 124 16.99 23.94 -17.45
C SER A 124 17.23 25.32 -16.86
N LEU A 125 18.37 25.96 -17.15
CA LEU A 125 18.67 27.31 -16.69
C LEU A 125 17.68 28.33 -17.27
N ILE A 126 17.34 28.25 -18.56
CA ILE A 126 16.32 29.11 -19.18
C ILE A 126 14.93 28.89 -18.55
N LYS A 127 14.59 27.65 -18.20
CA LYS A 127 13.36 27.34 -17.45
C LYS A 127 13.38 27.98 -16.05
N MET A 128 14.48 27.87 -15.32
CA MET A 128 14.62 28.44 -13.97
C MET A 128 14.66 29.97 -13.99
N ARG A 129 15.34 30.61 -14.95
CA ARG A 129 15.30 32.07 -15.16
C ARG A 129 13.88 32.58 -15.34
N ARG A 130 13.07 31.90 -16.16
CA ARG A 130 11.65 32.25 -16.35
C ARG A 130 10.84 32.11 -15.06
N ARG A 131 11.07 31.07 -14.27
CA ARG A 131 10.38 30.87 -12.99
C ARG A 131 10.78 31.92 -11.96
N PHE A 132 12.09 32.18 -11.82
CA PHE A 132 12.62 33.19 -10.93
C PHE A 132 12.14 34.60 -11.28
N PHE A 133 12.12 34.93 -12.58
CA PHE A 133 11.62 36.22 -13.04
C PHE A 133 10.14 36.46 -12.68
N ARG A 134 9.32 35.41 -12.72
CA ARG A 134 7.86 35.46 -12.45
C ARG A 134 7.54 35.44 -10.97
N TYR A 135 8.22 34.62 -10.19
CA TYR A 135 7.81 34.28 -8.81
C TYR A 135 8.93 34.46 -7.76
N GLY A 136 10.05 35.07 -8.13
CA GLY A 136 11.21 35.20 -7.26
C GLY A 136 11.75 33.85 -6.79
N ILE A 137 12.26 33.81 -5.56
CA ILE A 137 12.85 32.60 -4.94
C ILE A 137 11.81 31.48 -4.84
N SER A 138 10.55 31.81 -4.52
CA SER A 138 9.47 30.81 -4.43
C SER A 138 9.24 30.04 -5.75
N GLY A 139 9.56 30.64 -6.89
CA GLY A 139 9.49 29.99 -8.20
C GLY A 139 10.56 28.92 -8.44
N LEU A 140 11.64 28.94 -7.65
CA LEU A 140 12.75 27.98 -7.72
C LEU A 140 12.53 26.77 -6.82
N LEU A 141 11.47 26.72 -6.02
CA LEU A 141 11.14 25.55 -5.23
C LEU A 141 10.82 24.34 -6.13
N SER A 142 11.27 23.16 -5.73
CA SER A 142 10.86 21.92 -6.40
C SER A 142 9.36 21.69 -6.20
N LYS A 143 8.69 21.31 -7.29
CA LYS A 143 7.29 20.84 -7.24
C LYS A 143 7.20 19.30 -7.26
N HIS A 144 8.35 18.63 -7.29
CA HIS A 144 8.41 17.18 -7.30
C HIS A 144 7.73 16.64 -6.03
N GLY A 145 6.79 15.71 -6.14
CA GLY A 145 6.07 15.18 -4.98
C GLY A 145 4.94 16.04 -4.40
N GLN A 146 4.65 17.23 -4.92
CA GLN A 146 3.45 18.00 -4.50
C GLN A 146 2.12 17.28 -4.84
N HIS A 147 2.15 16.34 -5.78
CA HIS A 147 1.01 15.47 -6.09
C HIS A 147 0.94 14.22 -5.19
N LEU A 148 1.91 14.01 -4.28
CA LEU A 148 1.94 12.86 -3.36
C LEU A 148 1.26 13.17 -2.01
N THR A 149 0.93 14.43 -1.73
CA THR A 149 0.25 14.84 -0.50
C THR A 149 -1.25 14.80 -0.69
N GLY A 150 -1.87 13.73 -0.18
CA GLY A 150 -3.32 13.51 -0.14
C GLY A 150 -3.70 12.13 -0.69
N SER A 151 -4.51 11.38 0.06
CA SER A 151 -5.21 10.24 -0.54
C SER A 151 -6.19 10.79 -1.56
N THR A 152 -6.16 10.28 -2.79
CA THR A 152 -7.19 10.59 -3.80
C THR A 152 -8.57 10.10 -3.37
N VAL A 153 -8.65 9.23 -2.36
CA VAL A 153 -9.87 8.63 -1.86
C VAL A 153 -10.39 9.42 -0.65
N PRO A 154 -11.57 10.05 -0.74
CA PRO A 154 -12.30 10.62 0.40
C PRO A 154 -12.62 9.61 1.52
N ASP A 155 -12.69 10.09 2.76
CA ASP A 155 -12.88 9.26 3.97
C ASP A 155 -14.22 8.51 3.97
N ASN A 156 -15.30 9.20 3.61
CA ASN A 156 -16.65 8.60 3.50
C ASN A 156 -16.68 7.39 2.54
N TYR A 157 -16.00 7.47 1.39
CA TYR A 157 -15.88 6.34 0.48
C TYR A 157 -15.02 5.24 1.06
N PHE A 158 -13.92 5.62 1.71
CA PHE A 158 -12.95 4.66 2.25
C PHE A 158 -13.49 3.85 3.42
N GLU A 159 -14.26 4.47 4.33
CA GLU A 159 -14.93 3.76 5.42
C GLU A 159 -15.94 2.74 4.90
N TYR A 160 -16.79 3.14 3.93
CA TYR A 160 -17.73 2.21 3.30
C TYR A 160 -16.99 1.05 2.61
N PHE A 161 -15.92 1.34 1.89
CA PHE A 161 -15.08 0.32 1.26
C PHE A 161 -14.45 -0.64 2.27
N LYS A 162 -13.93 -0.15 3.40
CA LYS A 162 -13.35 -0.99 4.47
C LYS A 162 -14.37 -1.98 5.01
N ASN A 163 -15.59 -1.53 5.28
CA ASN A 163 -16.68 -2.40 5.78
C ASN A 163 -17.03 -3.53 4.81
N LEU A 164 -16.84 -3.32 3.51
CA LEU A 164 -17.04 -4.36 2.50
C LEU A 164 -15.80 -5.24 2.30
N TYR A 165 -14.60 -4.69 2.45
CA TYR A 165 -13.36 -5.35 2.05
C TYR A 165 -12.68 -6.11 3.20
N LEU A 166 -12.86 -5.65 4.45
CA LEU A 166 -12.29 -6.24 5.66
C LEU A 166 -13.30 -7.18 6.34
N VAL A 167 -13.76 -8.16 5.59
CA VAL A 167 -14.69 -9.21 6.06
C VAL A 167 -14.18 -10.59 5.67
N GLU A 168 -14.52 -11.58 6.48
CA GLU A 168 -14.21 -12.98 6.23
C GLU A 168 -14.94 -13.47 4.97
N GLY A 169 -14.29 -14.33 4.19
CA GLY A 169 -14.72 -14.68 2.82
C GLY A 169 -14.03 -13.86 1.72
N ALA A 170 -13.21 -12.88 2.12
CA ALA A 170 -12.24 -12.20 1.27
C ALA A 170 -12.80 -11.70 -0.08
N PRO A 171 -13.88 -10.89 -0.10
CA PRO A 171 -14.48 -10.40 -1.33
C PRO A 171 -13.46 -9.65 -2.19
N SER A 172 -13.64 -9.72 -3.51
CA SER A 172 -12.68 -9.19 -4.47
C SER A 172 -12.58 -7.66 -4.34
N LEU A 173 -11.36 -7.13 -4.52
CA LEU A 173 -11.12 -5.69 -4.50
C LEU A 173 -12.02 -4.95 -5.50
N ARG A 174 -12.28 -5.55 -6.66
CA ARG A 174 -13.11 -4.97 -7.70
C ARG A 174 -14.57 -4.90 -7.28
N THR A 175 -15.10 -5.98 -6.71
CA THR A 175 -16.48 -6.05 -6.21
C THR A 175 -16.72 -5.01 -5.11
N CYS A 176 -15.83 -4.93 -4.12
CA CYS A 176 -15.95 -3.93 -3.05
C CYS A 176 -15.90 -2.50 -3.62
N TRP A 177 -15.05 -2.26 -4.63
CA TRP A 177 -14.99 -0.97 -5.32
C TRP A 177 -16.27 -0.64 -6.09
N ASP A 178 -16.82 -1.58 -6.87
CA ASP A 178 -18.06 -1.38 -7.63
C ASP A 178 -19.24 -1.06 -6.70
N LEU A 179 -19.35 -1.76 -5.57
CA LEU A 179 -20.35 -1.49 -4.54
C LEU A 179 -20.15 -0.12 -3.89
N THR A 180 -18.92 0.26 -3.59
CA THR A 180 -18.59 1.59 -3.02
C THR A 180 -18.93 2.70 -3.99
N LEU A 181 -18.62 2.53 -5.29
CA LEU A 181 -19.02 3.48 -6.33
C LEU A 181 -20.54 3.60 -6.41
N GLY A 182 -21.26 2.48 -6.40
CA GLY A 182 -22.73 2.48 -6.42
C GLY A 182 -23.35 3.15 -5.19
N TYR A 183 -22.73 3.01 -4.01
CA TYR A 183 -23.11 3.77 -2.81
C TYR A 183 -22.83 5.27 -2.97
N ALA A 184 -21.63 5.63 -3.45
CA ALA A 184 -21.21 7.02 -3.61
C ALA A 184 -22.08 7.79 -4.62
N ILE A 185 -22.45 7.16 -5.75
CA ILE A 185 -23.36 7.77 -6.73
C ILE A 185 -24.74 8.03 -6.09
N ARG A 186 -25.29 7.05 -5.37
CA ARG A 186 -26.66 7.15 -4.83
C ARG A 186 -26.79 8.10 -3.65
N MET A 187 -25.80 8.12 -2.76
CA MET A 187 -25.91 8.82 -1.47
C MET A 187 -25.12 10.13 -1.42
N LEU A 188 -24.13 10.31 -2.30
CA LEU A 188 -23.14 11.38 -2.20
C LEU A 188 -22.94 12.13 -3.53
N ASP A 189 -23.84 11.93 -4.50
CA ASP A 189 -23.84 12.55 -5.84
C ASP A 189 -22.48 12.44 -6.56
N ALA A 190 -21.80 11.31 -6.37
CA ALA A 190 -20.49 11.08 -6.98
C ALA A 190 -20.61 10.81 -8.48
N LYS A 191 -19.61 11.24 -9.24
CA LYS A 191 -19.49 10.96 -10.68
C LYS A 191 -18.46 9.87 -10.94
N ARG A 192 -18.75 8.96 -11.86
CA ARG A 192 -17.87 7.80 -12.14
C ARG A 192 -16.54 8.24 -12.72
N GLU A 193 -16.52 9.30 -13.52
CA GLU A 193 -15.35 9.82 -14.21
C GLU A 193 -14.31 10.42 -13.25
N THR A 194 -14.79 10.95 -12.12
CA THR A 194 -13.94 11.55 -11.08
C THR A 194 -13.73 10.61 -9.89
N PHE A 195 -14.36 9.43 -9.88
CA PHE A 195 -14.26 8.50 -8.77
C PHE A 195 -12.86 7.85 -8.71
N PRO A 196 -12.25 7.71 -7.53
CA PRO A 196 -10.92 7.13 -7.40
C PRO A 196 -10.88 5.68 -7.87
N SER A 197 -9.77 5.25 -8.48
CA SER A 197 -9.62 3.87 -8.93
C SER A 197 -9.51 2.88 -7.77
N PHE A 198 -9.89 1.62 -7.99
CA PHE A 198 -9.77 0.54 -7.01
C PHE A 198 -8.35 0.40 -6.41
N MET A 199 -7.31 0.68 -7.21
CA MET A 199 -5.92 0.71 -6.74
C MET A 199 -5.64 1.86 -5.77
N ALA A 200 -6.33 3.00 -5.89
CA ALA A 200 -6.21 4.09 -4.92
C ALA A 200 -6.73 3.68 -3.54
N PHE A 201 -7.87 2.99 -3.49
CA PHE A 201 -8.42 2.41 -2.25
C PHE A 201 -7.47 1.38 -1.65
N LYS A 202 -6.95 0.46 -2.46
CA LYS A 202 -6.00 -0.57 -1.99
C LYS A 202 -4.71 0.04 -1.45
N ARG A 203 -4.12 1.01 -2.15
CA ARG A 203 -2.93 1.71 -1.70
C ARG A 203 -3.16 2.48 -0.39
N ARG A 204 -4.33 3.12 -0.25
CA ARG A 204 -4.72 3.78 0.99
C ARG A 204 -4.84 2.77 2.13
N LEU A 205 -5.53 1.65 1.90
CA LEU A 205 -5.66 0.55 2.86
C LEU A 205 -4.31 0.00 3.32
N ASP A 206 -3.41 -0.30 2.38
CA ASP A 206 -2.08 -0.85 2.71
C ASP A 206 -1.18 0.15 3.45
N LYS A 207 -1.46 1.44 3.33
CA LYS A 207 -0.76 2.50 4.05
C LYS A 207 -1.31 2.68 5.47
N GLU A 208 -2.62 2.59 5.65
CA GLU A 208 -3.30 2.87 6.93
C GLU A 208 -3.47 1.63 7.81
N VAL A 209 -3.53 0.43 7.23
CA VAL A 209 -3.82 -0.81 7.96
C VAL A 209 -2.68 -1.81 7.77
N PRO A 210 -2.12 -2.36 8.87
CA PRO A 210 -1.06 -3.37 8.78
C PRO A 210 -1.48 -4.61 7.98
N LYS A 211 -0.55 -5.18 7.22
CA LYS A 211 -0.79 -6.37 6.38
C LYS A 211 -1.33 -7.56 7.17
N GLN A 212 -0.87 -7.76 8.40
CA GLN A 212 -1.34 -8.83 9.28
C GLN A 212 -2.81 -8.63 9.67
N SER A 213 -3.21 -7.39 10.01
CA SER A 213 -4.59 -7.04 10.34
C SER A 213 -5.54 -7.21 9.15
N ILE A 214 -5.11 -6.80 7.95
CA ILE A 214 -5.88 -7.03 6.71
C ILE A 214 -6.07 -8.54 6.47
N TYR A 215 -5.02 -9.34 6.68
CA TYR A 215 -5.09 -10.79 6.48
C TYR A 215 -6.00 -11.45 7.51
N LEU A 216 -5.90 -11.08 8.79
CA LEU A 216 -6.76 -11.57 9.87
C LEU A 216 -8.23 -11.31 9.55
N ALA A 217 -8.58 -10.05 9.22
CA ALA A 217 -9.95 -9.67 8.93
C ALA A 217 -10.54 -10.41 7.71
N ARG A 218 -9.71 -10.80 6.74
CA ARG A 218 -10.17 -11.43 5.49
C ARG A 218 -10.17 -12.95 5.52
N MET A 219 -9.27 -13.56 6.28
CA MET A 219 -9.00 -15.01 6.24
C MET A 219 -9.32 -15.72 7.57
N GLY A 220 -9.63 -14.98 8.62
CA GLY A 220 -9.92 -15.52 9.94
C GLY A 220 -8.66 -15.84 10.76
N GLU A 221 -8.87 -16.09 12.04
CA GLU A 221 -7.82 -16.32 13.04
C GLU A 221 -7.02 -17.58 12.78
N THR A 222 -7.68 -18.68 12.39
CA THR A 222 -7.00 -19.95 12.09
C THR A 222 -5.99 -19.82 10.95
N ALA A 223 -6.37 -19.16 9.85
CA ALA A 223 -5.47 -18.92 8.73
C ALA A 223 -4.34 -17.95 9.12
N TRP A 224 -4.66 -16.93 9.91
CA TRP A 224 -3.67 -15.99 10.42
C TRP A 224 -2.63 -16.68 11.30
N ASN A 225 -3.04 -17.53 12.24
CA ASN A 225 -2.16 -18.31 13.11
C ASN A 225 -1.27 -19.26 12.31
N ARG A 226 -1.79 -19.91 11.26
CA ARG A 226 -0.96 -20.76 10.38
C ARG A 226 0.11 -19.98 9.61
N LYS A 227 -0.18 -18.72 9.25
CA LYS A 227 0.71 -17.90 8.41
C LYS A 227 1.70 -17.05 9.20
N TYR A 228 1.26 -16.50 10.34
CA TYR A 228 2.02 -15.54 11.15
C TYR A 228 2.25 -16.01 12.58
N GLY A 229 1.58 -17.08 13.02
CA GLY A 229 1.82 -17.67 14.33
C GLY A 229 3.22 -18.27 14.39
N GLY A 230 3.83 -18.24 15.58
CA GLY A 230 5.12 -18.87 15.81
C GLY A 230 5.00 -20.39 15.62
N TYR A 231 5.70 -20.92 14.64
CA TYR A 231 5.87 -22.37 14.49
C TYR A 231 7.11 -22.79 15.27
N ILE A 232 6.95 -23.77 16.16
CA ILE A 232 8.09 -24.45 16.80
C ILE A 232 8.49 -25.58 15.86
N GLU A 233 9.67 -25.45 15.27
CA GLU A 233 10.26 -26.54 14.50
C GLU A 233 10.62 -27.69 15.45
N ARG A 234 10.15 -28.90 15.12
CA ARG A 234 10.41 -30.10 15.92
C ARG A 234 11.70 -30.73 15.43
N ASP A 235 12.67 -30.88 16.34
CA ASP A 235 13.89 -31.62 16.06
C ASP A 235 13.67 -33.13 16.28
N TYR A 236 13.85 -33.92 15.23
CA TYR A 236 13.71 -35.39 15.24
C TYR A 236 15.07 -36.12 15.23
N SER A 237 16.19 -35.39 15.28
CA SER A 237 17.54 -35.94 15.11
C SER A 237 17.87 -37.06 16.12
N ASN A 238 17.47 -36.88 17.38
CA ASN A 238 17.76 -37.78 18.49
C ASN A 238 16.71 -38.87 18.73
N ILE A 239 15.67 -38.95 17.90
CA ILE A 239 14.60 -39.96 18.04
C ILE A 239 14.99 -41.18 17.21
N ILE A 240 14.79 -42.40 17.69
CA ILE A 240 14.95 -43.61 16.89
C ILE A 240 13.57 -44.06 16.39
N CYS A 241 13.50 -44.59 15.16
CA CYS A 241 12.25 -45.13 14.64
C CYS A 241 11.71 -46.23 15.57
N ASN A 242 10.39 -46.28 15.72
CA ASN A 242 9.64 -47.18 16.58
C ASN A 242 9.76 -46.91 18.10
N GLU A 243 10.52 -45.91 18.54
CA GLU A 243 10.60 -45.58 19.97
C GLU A 243 9.42 -44.76 20.47
N VAL A 244 8.94 -43.83 19.65
CA VAL A 244 7.87 -42.91 20.01
C VAL A 244 6.73 -43.03 19.02
N TRP A 245 5.53 -43.32 19.49
CA TRP A 245 4.35 -43.39 18.64
C TRP A 245 3.37 -42.25 18.93
N VAL A 246 2.65 -41.82 17.90
CA VAL A 246 1.60 -40.80 18.01
C VAL A 246 0.29 -41.37 17.51
N SER A 247 -0.80 -41.06 18.19
CA SER A 247 -2.14 -41.43 17.75
C SER A 247 -2.97 -40.21 17.37
N ASP A 248 -3.76 -40.35 16.31
CA ASP A 248 -4.74 -39.35 15.89
C ASP A 248 -5.97 -40.00 15.26
N HIS A 249 -7.08 -39.25 15.22
CA HIS A 249 -8.29 -39.59 14.49
C HIS A 249 -8.56 -38.54 13.41
N ALA A 250 -8.98 -38.98 12.23
CA ALA A 250 -9.40 -38.08 11.16
C ALA A 250 -10.67 -38.59 10.48
N GLN A 251 -11.62 -37.70 10.21
CA GLN A 251 -12.73 -38.01 9.33
C GLN A 251 -12.25 -37.93 7.88
N ILE A 252 -12.52 -38.97 7.11
CA ILE A 252 -12.16 -39.01 5.70
C ILE A 252 -13.27 -38.31 4.91
N ASP A 253 -12.89 -37.35 4.06
CA ASP A 253 -13.80 -36.63 3.16
C ASP A 253 -14.14 -37.45 1.90
N VAL A 254 -14.51 -38.72 2.11
CA VAL A 254 -14.93 -39.66 1.07
C VAL A 254 -16.17 -40.38 1.57
N ALA A 255 -17.27 -40.22 0.84
CA ALA A 255 -18.52 -40.91 1.13
C ALA A 255 -18.39 -42.41 0.83
N CYS A 256 -18.83 -43.25 1.77
CA CYS A 256 -18.84 -44.72 1.66
C CYS A 256 -20.20 -45.28 2.09
N PHE A 257 -20.51 -46.50 1.68
CA PHE A 257 -21.64 -47.25 2.23
C PHE A 257 -21.19 -48.08 3.44
N ASP A 258 -21.92 -48.01 4.54
CA ASP A 258 -21.74 -48.91 5.68
C ASP A 258 -22.41 -50.28 5.45
N SER A 259 -22.35 -51.17 6.46
CA SER A 259 -22.98 -52.49 6.40
C SER A 259 -24.50 -52.46 6.22
N ASP A 260 -25.13 -51.33 6.54
CA ASP A 260 -26.58 -51.10 6.42
C ASP A 260 -26.94 -50.35 5.12
N ASN A 261 -26.00 -50.19 4.19
CA ASN A 261 -26.11 -49.40 2.95
C ASN A 261 -26.43 -47.91 3.18
N LYS A 262 -26.03 -47.33 4.32
CA LYS A 262 -26.14 -45.88 4.55
C LYS A 262 -24.87 -45.17 4.10
N VAL A 263 -25.04 -43.99 3.54
CA VAL A 263 -23.92 -43.11 3.17
C VAL A 263 -23.32 -42.52 4.44
N VAL A 264 -22.04 -42.77 4.68
CA VAL A 264 -21.26 -42.31 5.82
C VAL A 264 -19.91 -41.73 5.38
N PHE A 265 -19.34 -40.89 6.23
CA PHE A 265 -17.95 -40.40 6.08
C PHE A 265 -17.13 -41.03 7.21
N PRO A 266 -16.35 -42.09 6.93
CA PRO A 266 -15.72 -42.88 7.96
C PRO A 266 -14.61 -42.09 8.67
N TRP A 267 -14.42 -42.41 9.94
CA TRP A 267 -13.27 -41.99 10.71
C TRP A 267 -12.16 -43.04 10.61
N VAL A 268 -10.92 -42.58 10.47
CA VAL A 268 -9.73 -43.41 10.65
C VAL A 268 -9.11 -43.10 12.00
N THR A 269 -8.74 -44.15 12.73
CA THR A 269 -7.89 -44.08 13.92
C THR A 269 -6.54 -44.67 13.59
N VAL A 270 -5.45 -43.96 13.86
CA VAL A 270 -4.09 -44.37 13.48
C VAL A 270 -3.14 -44.30 14.65
N TRP A 271 -2.22 -45.25 14.69
CA TRP A 271 -0.93 -45.13 15.37
C TRP A 271 0.18 -44.99 14.34
N ARG A 272 1.00 -43.96 14.51
CA ARG A 272 2.06 -43.55 13.60
C ARG A 272 3.39 -43.50 14.33
N ASP A 273 4.45 -43.99 13.69
CA ASP A 273 5.82 -43.77 14.16
C ASP A 273 6.16 -42.27 14.08
N TYR A 274 6.58 -41.69 15.21
CA TYR A 274 6.78 -40.25 15.33
C TYR A 274 7.88 -39.73 14.41
N LYS A 275 8.96 -40.50 14.20
CA LYS A 275 10.10 -40.10 13.36
C LYS A 275 9.82 -40.26 11.87
N SER A 276 9.48 -41.46 11.43
CA SER A 276 9.33 -41.78 10.01
C SER A 276 7.97 -41.41 9.43
N GLY A 277 6.96 -41.24 10.29
CA GLY A 277 5.59 -41.05 9.87
C GLY A 277 4.91 -42.30 9.30
N LYS A 278 5.53 -43.47 9.45
CA LYS A 278 4.94 -44.74 9.02
C LYS A 278 3.70 -45.05 9.87
N TRP A 279 2.60 -45.45 9.24
CA TRP A 279 1.44 -46.00 9.96
C TRP A 279 1.75 -47.40 10.45
N LEU A 280 1.58 -47.62 11.74
CA LEU A 280 1.91 -48.86 12.44
C LEU A 280 0.67 -49.71 12.66
N GLY A 281 -0.45 -49.08 13.02
CA GLY A 281 -1.74 -49.74 13.15
C GLY A 281 -2.85 -48.73 12.88
N TRP A 282 -3.95 -49.19 12.30
CA TRP A 282 -5.07 -48.33 11.99
C TRP A 282 -6.37 -49.10 11.89
N ILE A 283 -7.48 -48.41 12.08
CA ILE A 283 -8.82 -48.92 11.83
C ILE A 283 -9.69 -47.84 11.18
N LEU A 284 -10.68 -48.30 10.41
CA LEU A 284 -11.75 -47.45 9.86
C LEU A 284 -13.05 -47.78 10.58
N GLN A 285 -13.81 -46.75 10.91
CA GLN A 285 -15.11 -46.90 11.56
C GLN A 285 -16.12 -45.89 11.02
N SER A 286 -17.38 -46.31 10.89
CA SER A 286 -18.48 -45.44 10.45
C SER A 286 -19.06 -44.56 11.57
N GLY A 287 -18.75 -44.89 12.84
CA GLY A 287 -19.17 -44.15 14.03
C GLY A 287 -18.15 -43.11 14.50
N ASN A 288 -18.55 -42.33 15.52
CA ASN A 288 -17.64 -41.38 16.15
C ASN A 288 -16.43 -42.09 16.76
N PRO A 289 -15.22 -41.49 16.67
CA PRO A 289 -14.04 -42.01 17.33
C PRO A 289 -14.25 -42.08 18.85
N ASN A 290 -13.63 -43.07 19.49
CA ASN A 290 -13.69 -43.29 20.93
C ASN A 290 -12.44 -44.06 21.38
N SER A 291 -12.30 -44.27 22.68
CA SER A 291 -11.11 -44.91 23.26
C SER A 291 -10.91 -46.36 22.83
N ASP A 292 -11.98 -47.12 22.58
CA ASP A 292 -11.87 -48.52 22.14
C ASP A 292 -11.19 -48.61 20.76
N HIS A 293 -11.49 -47.67 19.88
CA HIS A 293 -10.86 -47.56 18.57
C HIS A 293 -9.35 -47.27 18.67
N ILE A 294 -8.93 -46.49 19.67
CA ILE A 294 -7.52 -46.20 19.95
C ILE A 294 -6.81 -47.46 20.46
N PHE A 295 -7.41 -48.18 21.42
CA PHE A 295 -6.84 -49.42 21.94
C PHE A 295 -6.76 -50.53 20.89
N GLN A 296 -7.78 -50.68 20.06
CA GLN A 296 -7.80 -51.72 19.02
C GLN A 296 -6.72 -51.47 17.95
N SER A 297 -6.58 -50.22 17.50
CA SER A 297 -5.52 -49.86 16.56
C SER A 297 -4.12 -49.94 17.19
N PHE A 298 -3.99 -49.65 18.49
CA PHE A 298 -2.74 -49.87 19.23
C PHE A 298 -2.39 -51.34 19.29
N TYR A 299 -3.35 -52.21 19.61
CA TYR A 299 -3.16 -53.65 19.65
C TYR A 299 -2.61 -54.18 18.32
N TYR A 300 -3.20 -53.77 17.19
CA TYR A 300 -2.70 -54.15 15.86
C TYR A 300 -1.28 -53.65 15.58
N ALA A 301 -0.94 -52.44 16.04
CA ALA A 301 0.41 -51.92 15.90
C ALA A 301 1.41 -52.70 16.78
N ALA A 302 1.08 -52.94 18.04
CA ALA A 302 1.92 -53.60 19.04
C ALA A 302 2.17 -55.07 18.71
N GLU A 303 1.15 -55.79 18.25
CA GLU A 303 1.25 -57.18 17.83
C GLU A 303 2.26 -57.34 16.68
N LYS A 304 2.29 -56.37 15.75
CA LYS A 304 3.13 -56.44 14.56
C LYS A 304 4.54 -55.84 14.73
N TYR A 305 4.66 -54.78 15.52
CA TYR A 305 5.89 -53.96 15.59
C TYR A 305 6.50 -53.87 17.00
N GLY A 306 5.95 -54.59 17.97
CA GLY A 306 6.35 -54.51 19.37
C GLY A 306 5.84 -53.24 20.05
N LEU A 307 6.20 -53.02 21.32
CA LEU A 307 5.74 -51.86 22.08
C LEU A 307 6.67 -50.65 21.88
N PRO A 308 6.14 -49.42 21.81
CA PRO A 308 6.95 -48.21 21.86
C PRO A 308 7.54 -48.01 23.26
N LYS A 309 8.56 -47.16 23.36
CA LYS A 309 9.06 -46.63 24.64
C LYS A 309 8.12 -45.56 25.17
N ASP A 310 7.70 -44.65 24.30
CA ASP A 310 6.86 -43.51 24.64
C ASP A 310 5.71 -43.34 23.65
N VAL A 311 4.63 -42.72 24.13
CA VAL A 311 3.48 -42.37 23.31
C VAL A 311 3.14 -40.89 23.51
N ILE A 312 2.91 -40.17 22.40
CA ILE A 312 2.47 -38.78 22.41
C ILE A 312 1.03 -38.75 21.90
N ILE A 313 0.16 -38.17 22.71
CA ILE A 313 -1.27 -38.30 22.51
C ILE A 313 -1.90 -36.95 22.83
N ASP A 314 -2.72 -36.44 21.93
CA ASP A 314 -3.36 -35.14 22.12
C ASP A 314 -4.37 -35.20 23.28
N ASN A 315 -4.59 -34.07 23.96
CA ASN A 315 -5.50 -33.94 25.10
C ASN A 315 -6.99 -33.89 24.69
N GLY A 316 -7.35 -34.49 23.55
CA GLY A 316 -8.71 -34.63 23.07
C GLY A 316 -9.57 -35.44 24.05
N LYS A 317 -10.90 -35.23 24.02
CA LYS A 317 -11.83 -35.85 24.98
C LYS A 317 -11.69 -37.38 25.04
N ASP A 318 -11.49 -38.02 23.89
CA ASP A 318 -11.40 -39.49 23.76
C ASP A 318 -10.05 -40.06 24.23
N TYR A 319 -9.01 -39.22 24.25
CA TYR A 319 -7.69 -39.51 24.78
C TYR A 319 -7.55 -39.20 26.28
N ARG A 320 -8.51 -38.48 26.86
CA ARG A 320 -8.63 -38.23 28.32
C ARG A 320 -9.55 -39.23 29.03
N SER A 321 -9.98 -40.30 28.37
CA SER A 321 -10.80 -41.30 29.03
C SER A 321 -10.02 -41.92 30.21
N LYS A 322 -10.75 -42.31 31.26
CA LYS A 322 -10.13 -42.83 32.50
C LYS A 322 -9.27 -44.08 32.24
N ASP A 323 -9.65 -44.85 31.22
CA ASP A 323 -8.96 -46.07 30.82
C ASP A 323 -7.62 -45.76 30.11
N PHE A 324 -7.46 -44.55 29.57
CA PHE A 324 -6.29 -44.07 28.86
C PHE A 324 -5.33 -43.24 29.75
N ALA A 325 -5.89 -42.39 30.63
CA ALA A 325 -5.15 -41.46 31.47
C ALA A 325 -4.79 -41.99 32.88
N GLY A 326 -4.93 -43.31 33.11
CA GLY A 326 -4.45 -43.94 34.35
C GLY A 326 -5.20 -43.53 35.62
N GLY A 327 -6.52 -43.33 35.55
CA GLY A 327 -7.33 -43.16 36.75
C GLY A 327 -7.31 -44.47 37.58
N SER A 328 -6.85 -44.42 38.84
CA SER A 328 -6.81 -45.59 39.73
C SER A 328 -8.11 -46.41 39.69
N ARG A 329 -8.04 -47.65 39.19
CA ARG A 329 -9.05 -48.69 39.40
C ARG A 329 -8.36 -50.00 39.77
N SER A 330 -8.83 -50.64 40.85
CA SER A 330 -8.55 -52.04 41.10
C SER A 330 -9.20 -52.87 39.98
N ILE A 331 -8.39 -53.51 39.15
CA ILE A 331 -8.88 -54.46 38.16
C ILE A 331 -9.34 -55.71 38.93
N LYS A 332 -10.66 -55.89 39.11
CA LYS A 332 -11.18 -57.19 39.55
C LYS A 332 -11.12 -58.14 38.37
N ILE A 333 -10.00 -58.84 38.25
CA ILE A 333 -9.86 -59.97 37.33
C ILE A 333 -10.78 -61.07 37.86
N SER A 334 -11.86 -61.38 37.14
CA SER A 334 -12.66 -62.58 37.41
C SER A 334 -11.87 -63.79 36.92
N THR A 335 -10.98 -64.31 37.76
CA THR A 335 -10.39 -65.63 37.54
C THR A 335 -11.49 -66.67 37.68
N ASN A 336 -11.79 -67.42 36.61
CA ASN A 336 -12.63 -68.61 36.67
C ASN A 336 -12.00 -69.59 37.66
N LYS A 337 -12.54 -69.67 38.89
CA LYS A 337 -12.17 -70.71 39.84
C LYS A 337 -12.80 -72.01 39.34
N THR A 338 -11.96 -72.95 38.95
CA THR A 338 -12.29 -74.37 38.80
C THR A 338 -13.02 -74.82 40.07
N LYS A 339 -14.26 -75.29 39.94
CA LYS A 339 -15.00 -75.91 41.06
C LYS A 339 -14.33 -77.25 41.39
N THR A 340 -13.46 -77.24 42.40
CA THR A 340 -13.03 -78.47 43.07
C THR A 340 -13.97 -78.77 44.22
N GLN A 341 -14.81 -79.78 43.96
CA GLN A 341 -15.26 -80.89 44.82
C GLN A 341 -16.00 -80.63 46.14
N SER A 342 -17.09 -81.37 46.31
CA SER A 342 -17.23 -82.40 47.35
C SER A 342 -18.13 -83.50 46.80
#